data_AF-A0A4V0I169-F1
#
_entry.id   AF-A0A4V0I169-F1
#
_cell.length_a   1.000
_cell.length_b   1.000
_cell.length_c   1.000
_cell.angle_alpha   90.00
_cell.angle_beta   90.00
_cell.angle_gamma   90.00
#
_symmetry.space_group_name_H-M   'P 1'
#
loop_
_entity.id
_entity.type
_entity.pdbx_description
1 polymer ?
#
loop_
_entity_poly.entity_id
_entity_poly.type
_entity_poly.pdbx_seq_one_letter_code
_entity_poly.pdbx_strand_id
1 'polypeptide(L)'
;MQFVTLPKRHAGMHRLRAQWSRRSYFFDFDYDLVPDPPEEGLGLRLGPQLWRDLWPDVTTAVERAWREQREAGIRLCGLHLTIGFARIHDVDTDAEAIWRNIAWFVRELVRDHAKPIVPFPDAWFTGTVCALAEGIHVEGAFDRLPILGDALQDAGCDDPFVIDHLQMCPDHGSSCWVVEMIREQLRVKDRDGA
;
A
#
# COMPACT_ATOMS: atom_id res chain seq x y z
N MET A 1 15.06 20.93 -4.80
CA MET A 1 15.27 19.97 -3.70
C MET A 1 15.56 18.61 -4.29
N GLN A 2 16.56 17.89 -3.79
CA GLN A 2 16.93 16.56 -4.25
C GLN A 2 16.70 15.56 -3.12
N PHE A 3 16.19 14.38 -3.45
CA PHE A 3 16.07 13.27 -2.51
C PHE A 3 17.15 12.23 -2.79
N VAL A 4 17.73 11.67 -1.72
CA VAL A 4 18.77 10.65 -1.80
C VAL A 4 18.48 9.55 -0.77
N THR A 5 18.39 8.31 -1.23
CA THR A 5 18.31 7.13 -0.38
C THR A 5 19.70 6.56 -0.13
N LEU A 6 20.06 6.38 1.15
CA LEU A 6 21.36 5.84 1.57
C LEU A 6 21.15 4.53 2.34
N PRO A 7 21.77 3.41 1.94
CA PRO A 7 21.74 2.19 2.73
C PRO A 7 22.48 2.37 4.05
N LYS A 8 21.94 1.83 5.14
CA LYS A 8 22.60 1.80 6.46
C LYS A 8 23.35 0.49 6.66
N ARG A 9 24.24 0.46 7.66
CA ARG A 9 25.08 -0.71 7.98
C ARG A 9 24.28 -1.90 8.55
N HIS A 10 23.04 -1.70 8.98
CA HIS A 10 22.14 -2.75 9.44
C HIS A 10 21.26 -3.24 8.28
N ALA A 11 21.14 -4.56 8.12
CA ALA A 11 20.38 -5.16 7.02
C ALA A 11 18.94 -4.64 6.99
N GLY A 12 18.48 -4.18 5.82
CA GLY A 12 17.11 -3.72 5.59
C GLY A 12 16.79 -2.27 6.00
N MET A 13 17.74 -1.54 6.60
CA MET A 13 17.52 -0.15 7.02
C MET A 13 18.09 0.85 6.00
N HIS A 14 17.31 1.85 5.68
CA HIS A 14 17.59 2.90 4.71
C HIS A 14 17.46 4.28 5.37
N ARG A 15 18.09 5.29 4.77
CA ARG A 15 17.88 6.70 5.12
C ARG A 15 17.44 7.47 3.90
N LEU A 16 16.31 8.17 4.00
CA LEU A 16 15.95 9.20 3.02
C LEU A 16 16.49 10.56 3.48
N ARG A 17 17.13 11.29 2.58
CA ARG A 17 17.52 12.70 2.78
C ARG A 17 16.90 13.61 1.73
N ALA A 18 16.16 14.63 2.16
CA ALA A 18 15.79 15.78 1.35
C ALA A 18 16.83 16.89 1.52
N GLN A 19 17.55 17.23 0.46
CA GLN A 19 18.63 18.20 0.47
C GLN A 19 18.37 19.37 -0.49
N TRP A 20 18.69 20.58 -0.05
CA TRP A 20 18.73 21.76 -0.93
C TRP A 20 20.08 21.88 -1.63
N SER A 21 21.16 21.51 -0.93
CA SER A 21 22.53 21.51 -1.46
C SER A 21 23.32 20.32 -0.90
N ARG A 22 24.53 20.08 -1.43
CA ARG A 22 25.44 19.01 -0.94
C ARG A 22 25.83 19.13 0.54
N ARG A 23 25.63 20.30 1.17
CA ARG A 23 26.02 20.58 2.57
C ARG A 23 24.86 20.85 3.51
N SER A 24 23.63 21.00 3.01
CA SER A 24 22.45 21.30 3.82
C SER A 24 21.30 20.34 3.50
N TYR A 25 20.82 19.66 4.55
CA TYR A 25 19.65 18.81 4.52
C TYR A 25 18.53 19.50 5.28
N PHE A 26 17.35 19.42 4.70
CA PHE A 26 16.15 20.07 5.20
C PHE A 26 15.29 19.10 6.01
N PHE A 27 15.27 17.83 5.60
CA PHE A 27 14.48 16.78 6.22
C PHE A 27 15.17 15.42 5.97
N ASP A 28 15.46 14.65 7.01
CA ASP A 28 15.93 13.27 6.86
C ASP A 28 15.29 12.30 7.86
N PHE A 29 15.08 11.06 7.44
CA PHE A 29 14.57 10.01 8.32
C PHE A 29 15.12 8.63 7.97
N ASP A 30 15.24 7.78 8.99
CA ASP A 30 15.59 6.36 8.83
C ASP A 30 14.30 5.54 8.67
N TYR A 31 14.32 4.58 7.74
CA TYR A 31 13.21 3.67 7.51
C TYR A 31 13.64 2.23 7.25
N ASP A 32 12.74 1.28 7.50
CA ASP A 32 12.83 -0.10 7.06
C ASP A 32 11.57 -0.50 6.30
N LEU A 33 11.69 -1.59 5.52
CA LEU A 33 10.57 -2.20 4.81
C LEU A 33 10.40 -3.63 5.30
N VAL A 34 9.20 -3.94 5.77
CA VAL A 34 8.82 -5.32 6.07
C VAL A 34 7.98 -5.83 4.89
N PRO A 35 8.49 -6.80 4.11
CA PRO A 35 7.68 -7.45 3.09
C PRO A 35 6.61 -8.29 3.78
N ASP A 36 5.40 -8.25 3.22
CA ASP A 36 4.27 -9.13 3.58
C ASP A 36 3.72 -8.96 5.02
N PRO A 37 3.28 -7.74 5.41
CA PRO A 37 2.57 -7.53 6.66
C PRO A 37 1.16 -8.17 6.65
N PRO A 38 0.62 -8.57 7.82
CA PRO A 38 -0.72 -9.16 7.92
C PRO A 38 -1.86 -8.17 7.61
N GLU A 39 -1.56 -6.88 7.48
CA GLU A 39 -2.50 -5.84 7.06
C GLU A 39 -2.22 -5.44 5.62
N GLU A 40 -3.19 -5.62 4.71
CA GLU A 40 -2.96 -5.23 3.32
C GLU A 40 -2.93 -3.71 3.12
N GLY A 41 -2.05 -3.27 2.22
CA GLY A 41 -1.84 -1.87 1.89
C GLY A 41 -0.51 -1.32 2.42
N LEU A 42 -0.49 -0.01 2.71
CA LEU A 42 0.68 0.67 3.26
C LEU A 42 0.52 0.85 4.77
N GLY A 43 1.20 0.01 5.55
CA GLY A 43 1.26 0.15 7.00
C GLY A 43 2.32 1.16 7.42
N LEU A 44 2.03 2.00 8.41
CA LEU A 44 2.96 3.00 8.94
C LEU A 44 3.23 2.75 10.42
N ARG A 45 4.50 2.54 10.78
CA ARG A 45 4.95 2.50 12.18
C ARG A 45 5.87 3.68 12.45
N LEU A 46 5.57 4.48 13.47
CA LEU A 46 6.46 5.58 13.86
C LEU A 46 7.27 5.21 15.09
N GLY A 47 8.56 5.53 15.06
CA GLY A 47 9.47 5.29 16.17
C GLY A 47 9.23 6.22 17.36
N PRO A 48 9.70 5.82 18.55
CA PRO A 48 9.53 6.56 19.80
C PRO A 48 10.32 7.88 19.86
N GLN A 49 10.93 8.32 18.76
CA GLN A 49 11.63 9.61 18.63
C GLN A 49 10.82 10.60 17.78
N LEU A 50 9.76 10.14 17.10
CA LEU A 50 8.85 10.94 16.27
C LEU A 50 7.59 11.41 17.02
N TRP A 51 7.37 10.86 18.23
CA TRP A 51 6.05 10.43 18.70
C TRP A 51 5.10 11.49 19.29
N ARG A 52 5.31 12.80 19.10
CA ARG A 52 4.33 13.80 19.56
C ARG A 52 4.06 14.93 18.57
N ASP A 53 5.11 15.54 18.02
CA ASP A 53 4.93 16.78 17.26
C ASP A 53 4.71 16.55 15.75
N LEU A 54 5.23 15.43 15.22
CA LEU A 54 5.16 15.13 13.78
C LEU A 54 4.12 14.06 13.44
N TRP A 55 3.59 13.36 14.44
CA TRP A 55 2.70 12.22 14.25
C TRP A 55 1.47 12.55 13.39
N PRO A 56 0.70 13.63 13.66
CA PRO A 56 -0.49 13.93 12.88
C PRO A 56 -0.16 14.21 11.41
N ASP A 57 0.94 14.93 11.18
CA ASP A 57 1.34 15.37 9.85
C ASP A 57 1.87 14.21 9.01
N VAL A 58 2.73 13.37 9.58
CA VAL A 58 3.27 12.20 8.88
C VAL A 58 2.15 11.20 8.58
N THR A 59 1.28 10.91 9.56
CA THR A 59 0.16 9.97 9.36
C THR A 59 -0.78 10.47 8.26
N THR A 60 -1.18 11.74 8.33
CA THR A 60 -2.05 12.36 7.32
C THR A 60 -1.42 12.31 5.93
N ALA A 61 -0.11 12.60 5.83
CA ALA A 61 0.59 12.59 4.56
C ALA A 61 0.67 11.19 3.93
N VAL A 62 0.94 10.16 4.75
CA VAL A 62 0.98 8.77 4.30
C VAL A 62 -0.42 8.31 3.86
N GLU A 63 -1.46 8.58 4.64
CA GLU A 63 -2.84 8.22 4.30
C GLU A 63 -3.31 8.87 2.99
N ARG A 64 -3.01 10.16 2.80
CA ARG A 64 -3.35 10.88 1.58
C ARG A 64 -2.61 10.32 0.37
N ALA A 65 -1.29 10.17 0.48
CA ALA A 65 -0.49 9.62 -0.60
C ALA A 65 -0.94 8.21 -0.96
N TRP A 66 -1.25 7.37 0.02
CA TRP A 66 -1.78 6.02 -0.22
C TRP A 66 -3.13 6.05 -0.92
N ARG A 67 -4.07 6.91 -0.47
CA ARG A 67 -5.38 7.07 -1.11
C ARG A 67 -5.24 7.49 -2.58
N GLU A 68 -4.38 8.46 -2.87
CA GLU A 68 -4.11 8.89 -4.24
C GLU A 68 -3.60 7.73 -5.12
N GLN A 69 -2.71 6.88 -4.60
CA GLN A 69 -2.25 5.69 -5.33
C GLN A 69 -3.38 4.70 -5.59
N ARG A 70 -4.27 4.48 -4.60
CA ARG A 70 -5.45 3.61 -4.77
C ARG A 70 -6.42 4.16 -5.82
N GLU A 71 -6.68 5.48 -5.79
CA GLU A 71 -7.49 6.17 -6.80
C GLU A 71 -6.86 6.08 -8.20
N ALA A 72 -5.52 6.02 -8.28
CA ALA A 72 -4.78 5.78 -9.51
C ALA A 72 -4.73 4.29 -9.95
N GLY A 73 -5.44 3.40 -9.25
CA GLY A 73 -5.51 1.97 -9.58
C GLY A 73 -4.36 1.13 -9.03
N ILE A 74 -3.49 1.69 -8.20
CA ILE A 74 -2.41 0.94 -7.56
C ILE A 74 -2.97 0.17 -6.37
N ARG A 75 -2.57 -1.09 -6.25
CA ARG A 75 -2.94 -2.01 -5.17
C ARG A 75 -1.68 -2.69 -4.66
N LEU A 76 -1.66 -3.04 -3.38
CA LEU A 76 -0.51 -3.62 -2.68
C LEU A 76 -0.97 -4.81 -1.86
N CYS A 77 -0.23 -5.92 -1.95
CA CYS A 77 -0.39 -7.06 -1.06
C CYS A 77 -0.12 -6.64 0.38
N GLY A 78 1.04 -5.99 0.62
CA GLY A 78 1.34 -5.33 1.88
C GLY A 78 2.74 -4.73 1.87
N LEU A 79 2.87 -3.52 2.39
CA LEU A 79 4.13 -2.81 2.54
C LEU A 79 4.13 -2.10 3.89
N HIS A 80 4.97 -2.56 4.83
CA HIS A 80 5.12 -1.88 6.11
C HIS A 80 6.32 -0.94 6.07
N LEU A 81 6.07 0.33 6.34
CA LEU A 81 7.07 1.38 6.49
C LEU A 81 7.23 1.73 7.97
N THR A 82 8.40 1.50 8.56
CA THR A 82 8.72 2.10 9.86
C THR A 82 9.54 3.38 9.66
N ILE A 83 9.11 4.51 10.23
CA ILE A 83 9.91 5.73 10.32
C ILE A 83 10.44 5.84 11.75
N GLY A 84 11.67 5.39 11.98
CA GLY A 84 12.24 5.27 13.32
C GLY A 84 12.69 6.59 13.96
N PHE A 85 13.08 7.55 13.11
CA PHE A 85 13.68 8.83 13.51
C PHE A 85 13.51 9.83 12.37
N ALA A 86 13.24 11.11 12.67
CA ALA A 86 13.37 12.20 11.71
C ALA A 86 14.14 13.37 12.31
N ARG A 87 14.92 14.05 11.47
CA ARG A 87 15.50 15.34 11.77
C ARG A 87 14.82 16.41 10.94
N ILE A 88 14.31 17.42 11.63
CA ILE A 88 13.69 18.61 11.06
C ILE A 88 14.54 19.83 11.39
N HIS A 89 14.37 20.88 10.61
CA HIS A 89 14.98 22.18 10.87
C HIS A 89 13.86 23.18 11.17
N ASP A 90 13.91 23.81 12.33
CA ASP A 90 12.84 24.62 12.93
C ASP A 90 12.51 25.89 12.16
N VAL A 91 13.47 26.42 11.38
CA VAL A 91 13.29 27.65 10.59
C VAL A 91 12.47 27.43 9.32
N ASP A 92 12.54 26.23 8.74
CA ASP A 92 12.06 25.99 7.38
C ASP A 92 11.22 24.71 7.23
N THR A 93 11.15 23.86 8.26
CA THR A 93 10.29 22.66 8.28
C THR A 93 8.97 22.94 8.99
N ASP A 94 7.92 23.24 8.21
CA ASP A 94 6.54 23.31 8.66
C ASP A 94 5.73 22.05 8.28
N ALA A 95 4.47 21.99 8.71
CA ALA A 95 3.56 20.87 8.41
C ALA A 95 3.40 20.63 6.90
N GLU A 96 3.33 21.69 6.10
CA GLU A 96 3.20 21.58 4.64
C GLU A 96 4.46 20.94 4.02
N ALA A 97 5.64 21.34 4.46
CA ALA A 97 6.89 20.76 4.02
C ALA A 97 7.02 19.30 4.43
N ILE A 98 6.59 18.93 5.64
CA ILE A 98 6.52 17.53 6.10
C ILE A 98 5.60 16.74 5.19
N TRP A 99 4.37 17.24 4.94
CA TRP A 99 3.40 16.55 4.09
C TRP A 99 3.93 16.31 2.69
N ARG A 100 4.48 17.34 2.06
CA ARG A 100 5.03 17.24 0.70
C ARG A 100 6.16 16.22 0.62
N ASN A 101 7.05 16.20 1.60
CA ASN A 101 8.21 15.32 1.61
C ASN A 101 7.84 13.86 1.87
N ILE A 102 6.95 13.62 2.84
CA ILE A 102 6.44 12.28 3.14
C ILE A 102 5.59 11.74 1.98
N ALA A 103 4.71 12.56 1.42
CA ALA A 103 3.89 12.15 0.28
C ALA A 103 4.75 11.81 -0.93
N TRP A 104 5.77 12.61 -1.25
CA TRP A 104 6.74 12.29 -2.29
C TRP A 104 7.41 10.94 -2.02
N PHE A 105 7.91 10.74 -0.80
CA PHE A 105 8.59 9.50 -0.44
C PHE A 105 7.69 8.29 -0.58
N VAL A 106 6.45 8.36 -0.08
CA VAL A 106 5.48 7.27 -0.20
C VAL A 106 5.22 6.93 -1.66
N ARG A 107 5.03 7.93 -2.52
CA ARG A 107 4.81 7.69 -3.96
C ARG A 107 6.00 6.98 -4.61
N GLU A 108 7.23 7.36 -4.26
CA GLU A 108 8.43 6.71 -4.82
C GLU A 108 8.64 5.31 -4.23
N LEU A 109 8.39 5.14 -2.94
CA LEU A 109 8.44 3.83 -2.29
C LEU A 109 7.43 2.87 -2.94
N VAL A 110 6.19 3.33 -3.17
CA VAL A 110 5.17 2.56 -3.89
C VAL A 110 5.63 2.33 -5.33
N ARG A 111 6.19 3.30 -6.05
CA ARG A 111 6.71 3.08 -7.41
C ARG A 111 7.78 1.99 -7.48
N ASP A 112 8.70 1.96 -6.51
CA ASP A 112 9.84 1.03 -6.50
C ASP A 112 9.42 -0.39 -6.06
N HIS A 113 8.37 -0.50 -5.26
CA HIS A 113 7.98 -1.77 -4.60
C HIS A 113 6.57 -2.27 -4.96
N ALA A 114 5.77 -1.49 -5.69
CA ALA A 114 4.46 -1.87 -6.18
C ALA A 114 4.49 -2.15 -7.67
N LYS A 115 3.77 -3.19 -8.08
CA LYS A 115 3.37 -3.35 -9.48
C LYS A 115 1.95 -2.81 -9.65
N PRO A 116 1.67 -2.04 -10.72
CA PRO A 116 0.30 -1.69 -11.04
C PRO A 116 -0.45 -2.99 -11.34
N ILE A 117 -1.58 -3.19 -10.66
CA ILE A 117 -2.46 -4.33 -10.94
C ILE A 117 -3.35 -3.93 -12.10
N VAL A 118 -3.34 -4.75 -13.16
CA VAL A 118 -4.18 -4.53 -14.34
C VAL A 118 -5.59 -5.06 -14.07
N PRO A 119 -6.65 -4.46 -14.65
CA PRO A 119 -8.00 -5.00 -14.56
C PRO A 119 -8.04 -6.47 -14.98
N PHE A 120 -8.78 -7.29 -14.24
CA PHE A 120 -8.91 -8.71 -14.57
C PHE A 120 -9.68 -8.90 -15.88
N PRO A 121 -9.37 -9.96 -16.65
CA PRO A 121 -10.16 -10.36 -17.81
C PRO A 121 -11.63 -10.55 -17.45
N ASP A 122 -12.53 -10.09 -18.33
CA ASP A 122 -13.98 -10.18 -18.08
C ASP A 122 -14.48 -11.61 -17.85
N ALA A 123 -13.80 -12.59 -18.43
CA ALA A 123 -14.09 -14.01 -18.29
C ALA A 123 -13.94 -14.52 -16.85
N TRP A 124 -13.13 -13.87 -16.01
CA TRP A 124 -12.92 -14.29 -14.62
C TRP A 124 -14.10 -13.95 -13.72
N PHE A 125 -14.96 -12.99 -14.08
CA PHE A 125 -16.11 -12.56 -13.27
C PHE A 125 -17.35 -13.46 -13.48
N THR A 126 -17.19 -14.76 -13.26
CA THR A 126 -18.31 -15.71 -13.27
C THR A 126 -19.28 -15.43 -12.11
N GLY A 127 -20.52 -15.91 -12.21
CA GLY A 127 -21.49 -15.77 -11.11
C GLY A 127 -20.96 -16.32 -9.78
N THR A 128 -20.21 -17.41 -9.81
CA THR A 128 -19.57 -18.02 -8.63
C THR A 128 -18.50 -17.10 -8.04
N VAL A 129 -17.57 -16.59 -8.86
CA VAL A 129 -16.51 -15.68 -8.40
C VAL A 129 -17.09 -14.42 -7.77
N CYS A 130 -18.08 -13.82 -8.43
CA CYS A 130 -18.76 -12.62 -7.94
C CYS A 130 -19.50 -12.86 -6.62
N ALA A 131 -20.25 -13.96 -6.51
CA ALA A 131 -20.98 -14.30 -5.30
C ALA A 131 -20.04 -14.60 -4.11
N LEU A 132 -18.94 -15.30 -4.36
CA LEU A 132 -17.93 -15.57 -3.34
C LEU A 132 -17.25 -14.29 -2.86
N ALA A 133 -16.82 -13.42 -3.77
CA ALA A 133 -16.17 -12.16 -3.41
C ALA A 133 -17.09 -11.25 -2.59
N GLU A 134 -18.37 -11.10 -2.97
CA GLU A 134 -19.33 -10.30 -2.20
C GLU A 134 -19.61 -10.94 -0.83
N GLY A 135 -19.82 -12.26 -0.79
CA GLY A 135 -20.06 -13.00 0.47
C GLY A 135 -18.88 -12.88 1.45
N ILE A 136 -17.65 -13.08 0.97
CA ILE A 136 -16.42 -12.89 1.75
C ILE A 136 -16.38 -11.48 2.35
N HIS A 137 -16.64 -10.47 1.53
CA HIS A 137 -16.59 -9.09 2.00
C HIS A 137 -17.68 -8.76 3.02
N VAL A 138 -18.94 -9.14 2.74
CA VAL A 138 -20.09 -8.82 3.60
C VAL A 138 -20.03 -9.54 4.93
N GLU A 139 -19.60 -10.82 4.92
CA GLU A 139 -19.51 -11.64 6.13
C GLU A 139 -18.20 -11.46 6.89
N GLY A 140 -17.19 -10.79 6.29
CA GLY A 140 -15.84 -10.71 6.83
C GLY A 140 -15.14 -12.08 6.90
N ALA A 141 -15.57 -13.04 6.07
CA ALA A 141 -15.13 -14.43 6.08
C ALA A 141 -13.89 -14.64 5.18
N PHE A 142 -12.79 -13.94 5.49
CA PHE A 142 -11.55 -13.99 4.71
C PHE A 142 -10.80 -15.32 4.81
N ASP A 143 -11.17 -16.17 5.76
CA ASP A 143 -10.76 -17.58 5.80
C ASP A 143 -11.22 -18.36 4.55
N ARG A 144 -12.17 -17.81 3.77
CA ARG A 144 -12.67 -18.40 2.52
C ARG A 144 -11.93 -17.92 1.26
N LEU A 145 -10.88 -17.09 1.39
CA LEU A 145 -10.07 -16.65 0.24
C LEU A 145 -9.52 -17.81 -0.62
N PRO A 146 -9.09 -18.96 -0.06
CA PRO A 146 -8.67 -20.10 -0.88
C PRO A 146 -9.79 -20.63 -1.79
N ILE A 147 -11.06 -20.61 -1.34
CA ILE A 147 -12.22 -21.03 -2.13
C ILE A 147 -12.46 -20.06 -3.29
N LEU A 148 -12.24 -18.76 -3.08
CA LEU A 148 -12.27 -17.77 -4.15
C LEU A 148 -11.14 -18.02 -5.17
N GLY A 149 -9.97 -18.46 -4.70
CA GLY A 149 -8.84 -18.86 -5.55
C GLY A 149 -9.21 -20.00 -6.48
N ASP A 150 -9.79 -21.07 -5.95
CA ASP A 150 -10.26 -22.21 -6.75
C ASP A 150 -11.28 -21.76 -7.81
N ALA A 151 -12.25 -20.92 -7.43
CA ALA A 151 -13.26 -20.42 -8.35
C ALA A 151 -12.68 -19.53 -9.47
N LEU A 152 -11.62 -18.76 -9.19
CA LEU A 152 -10.90 -17.99 -10.20
C LEU A 152 -10.14 -18.91 -11.15
N GLN A 153 -9.50 -19.97 -10.65
CA GLN A 153 -8.83 -20.97 -11.50
C GLN A 153 -9.82 -21.69 -12.41
N ASP A 154 -11.00 -22.06 -11.89
CA ASP A 154 -12.09 -22.64 -12.69
C ASP A 154 -12.60 -21.68 -13.78
N ALA A 155 -12.53 -20.37 -13.51
CA ALA A 155 -12.84 -19.31 -14.49
C ALA A 155 -11.69 -19.03 -15.49
N GLY A 156 -10.58 -19.77 -15.39
CA GLY A 156 -9.42 -19.65 -16.27
C GLY A 156 -8.38 -18.62 -15.83
N CYS A 157 -8.31 -18.28 -14.54
CA CYS A 157 -7.22 -17.49 -13.97
C CYS A 157 -5.96 -18.34 -13.80
N ASP A 158 -4.91 -18.00 -14.53
CA ASP A 158 -3.58 -18.63 -14.46
C ASP A 158 -2.50 -17.68 -13.92
N ASP A 159 -2.89 -16.49 -13.42
CA ASP A 159 -1.96 -15.52 -12.86
C ASP A 159 -1.50 -15.96 -11.46
N PRO A 160 -0.24 -16.40 -11.29
CA PRO A 160 0.25 -16.87 -10.01
C PRO A 160 0.22 -15.76 -8.95
N PHE A 161 0.30 -14.49 -9.32
CA PHE A 161 0.22 -13.40 -8.34
C PHE A 161 -1.17 -13.29 -7.69
N VAL A 162 -2.23 -13.56 -8.46
CA VAL A 162 -3.61 -13.59 -7.95
C VAL A 162 -3.82 -14.85 -7.10
N ILE A 163 -3.40 -16.01 -7.59
CA ILE A 163 -3.63 -17.29 -6.93
C ILE A 163 -2.81 -17.43 -5.65
N ASP A 164 -1.51 -17.13 -5.70
CA ASP A 164 -0.63 -17.20 -4.53
C ASP A 164 -1.12 -16.24 -3.44
N HIS A 165 -1.63 -15.06 -3.81
CA HIS A 165 -2.20 -14.12 -2.85
C HIS A 165 -3.38 -14.71 -2.07
N LEU A 166 -4.31 -15.38 -2.76
CA LEU A 166 -5.50 -15.98 -2.14
C LEU A 166 -5.18 -17.24 -1.31
N GLN A 167 -4.05 -17.90 -1.60
CA GLN A 167 -3.66 -19.16 -0.96
C GLN A 167 -2.65 -18.98 0.18
N MET A 168 -1.71 -18.06 0.04
CA MET A 168 -0.58 -17.90 0.97
C MET A 168 -0.81 -16.81 2.02
N CYS A 169 -1.83 -15.98 1.86
CA CYS A 169 -2.07 -14.83 2.73
C CYS A 169 -3.41 -14.92 3.48
N PRO A 170 -3.65 -15.95 4.32
CA PRO A 170 -4.93 -16.17 4.98
C PRO A 170 -5.29 -15.10 6.02
N ASP A 171 -4.31 -14.30 6.47
CA ASP A 171 -4.50 -13.22 7.44
C ASP A 171 -5.02 -11.92 6.81
N HIS A 172 -5.19 -11.90 5.50
CA HIS A 172 -5.62 -10.71 4.77
C HIS A 172 -7.10 -10.41 4.99
N GLY A 173 -7.38 -9.23 5.53
CA GLY A 173 -8.72 -8.80 5.93
C GLY A 173 -9.50 -8.05 4.84
N SER A 174 -10.30 -7.07 5.28
CA SER A 174 -11.20 -6.27 4.42
C SER A 174 -10.55 -5.47 3.30
N SER A 175 -9.21 -5.36 3.32
CA SER A 175 -8.42 -4.68 2.33
C SER A 175 -7.98 -5.57 1.16
N CYS A 176 -8.40 -6.85 1.11
CA CYS A 176 -8.09 -7.79 0.03
C CYS A 176 -8.27 -7.21 -1.37
N TRP A 177 -7.15 -6.93 -2.04
CA TRP A 177 -7.18 -6.27 -3.34
C TRP A 177 -7.89 -7.10 -4.42
N VAL A 178 -7.81 -8.45 -4.36
CA VAL A 178 -8.53 -9.32 -5.30
C VAL A 178 -10.04 -9.18 -5.11
N VAL A 179 -10.50 -9.25 -3.86
CA VAL A 179 -11.93 -9.09 -3.52
C VAL A 179 -12.40 -7.69 -3.90
N GLU A 180 -11.63 -6.64 -3.58
CA GLU A 180 -11.97 -5.27 -3.95
C GLU A 180 -12.10 -5.09 -5.47
N MET A 181 -11.17 -5.64 -6.26
CA MET A 181 -11.22 -5.54 -7.72
C MET A 181 -12.45 -6.23 -8.32
N ILE A 182 -12.80 -7.41 -7.82
CA ILE A 182 -14.02 -8.11 -8.26
C ILE A 182 -15.27 -7.27 -7.94
N ARG A 183 -15.32 -6.67 -6.76
CA ARG A 183 -16.44 -5.81 -6.34
C ARG A 183 -16.52 -4.49 -7.09
N GLU A 184 -15.38 -3.90 -7.42
CA GLU A 184 -15.31 -2.71 -8.28
C GLU A 184 -15.87 -3.02 -9.67
N GLN A 185 -15.53 -4.17 -10.25
CA GLN A 185 -16.09 -4.59 -11.54
C GLN A 185 -17.60 -4.81 -11.48
N LEU A 186 -18.10 -5.43 -10.40
CA LEU A 186 -19.54 -5.61 -10.20
C LEU A 186 -20.29 -4.28 -10.20
N ARG A 187 -19.76 -3.28 -9.48
CA ARG A 187 -20.36 -1.94 -9.43
C ARG A 187 -20.34 -1.23 -10.78
N VAL A 188 -19.35 -1.49 -11.63
CA VAL A 188 -19.30 -0.96 -13.00
C VAL A 188 -20.38 -1.63 -13.85
N LYS A 189 -20.47 -2.97 -13.81
CA LYS A 189 -21.49 -3.73 -14.57
C LYS A 189 -22.93 -3.39 -14.16
N ASP A 190 -23.19 -3.14 -12.88
CA ASP A 190 -24.51 -2.71 -12.40
C ASP A 190 -24.89 -1.31 -12.89
N ARG A 191 -23.91 -0.42 -13.07
CA ARG A 191 -24.13 0.93 -13.61
C ARG A 191 -24.36 0.94 -15.11
N ASP A 192 -23.66 0.09 -15.84
CA ASP A 192 -23.75 0.01 -17.30
C ASP A 192 -24.94 -0.86 -17.78
N GLY A 193 -25.49 -1.68 -16.89
CA GLY A 193 -26.66 -2.54 -17.12
C GLY A 193 -28.00 -1.97 -16.64
N ALA A 194 -28.02 -0.75 -16.06
CA ALA A 194 -29.21 -0.02 -15.59
C ALA A 194 -29.60 1.11 -16.56
#